data_AF-A0A0F5FTC8-F1
#
_entry.id   AF-A0A0F5FTC8-F1
#
_cell.length_a   1.000
_cell.length_b   1.000
_cell.length_c   1.000
_cell.angle_alpha   90.00
_cell.angle_beta   90.00
_cell.angle_gamma   90.00
#
_symmetry.space_group_name_H-M   'P 1'
#
loop_
_entity.id
_entity.type
_entity.pdbx_description
1 polymer ?
#
loop_
_entity_poly.entity_id
_entity_poly.type
_entity_poly.pdbx_seq_one_letter_code
_entity_poly.pdbx_strand_id
1 'polypeptide(L)'
;MAFVLEVLAVLATAVVFSPALAHALEFPGKLRLERGDYLTVQRIYYPGFTAVGFLEPVSSLLVLALLFVLPAGGAAFWWALIAFVALVAMQAIYWLVTHPVNRVWLKEQQLSGAGEKFFSSGRQEKLEAGGEAWTGLRDRWEYSHIARAVLTGVALVSLTIVAAIP
;
A
#
# COMPACT_ATOMS: atom_id res chain seq x y z
N MET A 1 19.18 -14.98 15.40
CA MET A 1 19.13 -14.11 14.21
C MET A 1 17.73 -14.11 13.59
N ALA A 2 17.13 -15.27 13.31
CA ALA A 2 15.77 -15.39 12.75
C ALA A 2 14.70 -14.67 13.58
N PHE A 3 14.63 -14.93 14.89
CA PHE A 3 13.63 -14.32 15.78
C PHE A 3 13.54 -12.79 15.72
N VAL A 4 14.68 -12.08 15.77
CA VAL A 4 14.70 -10.61 15.69
C VAL A 4 14.16 -10.15 14.33
N LEU A 5 14.54 -10.85 13.25
CA LEU A 5 14.11 -10.52 11.89
C LEU A 5 12.62 -10.78 11.68
N GLU A 6 12.07 -11.86 12.24
CA GLU A 6 10.63 -12.15 12.25
C GLU A 6 9.85 -11.06 12.97
N VAL A 7 10.27 -10.68 14.18
CA VAL A 7 9.63 -9.61 14.95
C VAL A 7 9.65 -8.29 14.18
N LEU A 8 10.81 -7.91 13.61
CA LEU A 8 10.92 -6.69 12.81
C LEU A 8 10.04 -6.75 11.54
N ALA A 9 9.98 -7.89 10.86
CA ALA A 9 9.14 -8.06 9.68
C ALA A 9 7.64 -7.96 10.02
N VAL A 10 7.20 -8.57 11.12
CA VAL A 10 5.82 -8.45 11.61
C VAL A 10 5.49 -7.01 11.96
N LEU A 11 6.32 -6.34 12.76
CA LEU A 11 6.08 -4.95 13.18
C LEU A 11 6.06 -3.98 11.98
N ALA A 12 7.03 -4.09 11.07
CA ALA A 12 7.08 -3.26 9.88
C ALA A 12 5.83 -3.48 8.98
N THR A 13 5.41 -4.74 8.81
CA THR A 13 4.23 -5.09 8.02
C THR A 13 2.94 -4.62 8.68
N ALA A 14 2.84 -4.66 10.02
CA ALA A 14 1.70 -4.12 10.74
C ALA A 14 1.56 -2.60 10.57
N VAL A 15 2.68 -1.87 10.61
CA VAL A 15 2.70 -0.42 10.35
C VAL A 15 2.26 -0.13 8.90
N VAL A 16 2.71 -0.91 7.92
CA VAL A 16 2.29 -0.80 6.51
C VAL A 16 0.81 -1.15 6.30
N PHE A 17 0.31 -2.17 7.00
CA PHE A 17 -1.09 -2.60 6.93
C PHE A 17 -2.04 -1.52 7.48
N SER A 18 -1.61 -0.78 8.49
CA SER A 18 -2.46 0.20 9.20
C SER A 18 -3.13 1.24 8.28
N PRO A 19 -2.40 2.02 7.45
CA PRO A 19 -3.02 2.97 6.53
C PRO A 19 -3.82 2.29 5.42
N ALA A 20 -3.40 1.11 4.95
CA ALA A 20 -4.13 0.36 3.92
C ALA A 20 -5.50 -0.10 4.44
N LEU A 21 -5.55 -0.64 5.66
CA LEU A 21 -6.79 -1.01 6.33
C LEU A 21 -7.68 0.21 6.58
N ALA A 22 -7.11 1.33 7.04
CA ALA A 22 -7.86 2.56 7.24
C ALA A 22 -8.56 3.01 5.94
N HIS A 23 -7.86 3.04 4.82
CA HIS A 23 -8.46 3.34 3.52
C HIS A 23 -9.59 2.39 3.14
N ALA A 24 -9.40 1.08 3.33
CA ALA A 24 -10.44 0.10 3.02
C ALA A 24 -11.70 0.27 3.87
N LEU A 25 -11.55 0.61 5.16
CA LEU A 25 -12.66 0.81 6.09
C LEU A 25 -13.41 2.12 5.85
N GLU A 26 -12.76 3.14 5.31
CA GLU A 26 -13.40 4.42 4.96
C GLU A 26 -14.27 4.32 3.70
N PHE A 27 -14.08 3.29 2.86
CA PHE A 27 -14.71 3.18 1.55
C PHE A 27 -16.24 3.33 1.58
N PRO A 28 -17.01 2.65 2.45
CA PRO A 28 -18.47 2.78 2.47
C PRO A 28 -18.96 4.20 2.79
N GLY A 29 -18.18 4.95 3.58
CA GLY A 29 -18.47 6.36 3.89
C GLY A 29 -18.14 7.26 2.71
N LYS A 30 -16.97 7.05 2.09
CA LYS A 30 -16.52 7.84 0.94
C LYS A 30 -17.39 7.68 -0.31
N LEU A 31 -18.00 6.52 -0.52
CA LEU A 31 -18.95 6.30 -1.63
C LEU A 31 -20.16 7.24 -1.59
N ARG A 32 -20.50 7.77 -0.41
CA ARG A 32 -21.66 8.66 -0.19
C ARG A 32 -21.31 10.13 -0.33
N LEU A 33 -20.03 10.47 -0.49
CA LEU A 33 -19.57 11.84 -0.59
C LEU A 33 -19.73 12.37 -2.03
N GLU A 34 -20.09 13.64 -2.13
CA GLU A 34 -19.95 14.38 -3.38
C GLU A 34 -18.47 14.61 -3.71
N ARG A 35 -18.17 14.94 -4.97
CA ARG A 35 -16.80 15.12 -5.47
C ARG A 35 -15.99 16.09 -4.60
N GLY A 36 -16.58 17.22 -4.21
CA GLY A 36 -15.90 18.25 -3.42
C GLY A 36 -15.48 17.76 -2.04
N ASP A 37 -16.39 17.08 -1.34
CA ASP A 37 -16.14 16.51 -0.01
C ASP A 37 -15.12 15.38 -0.08
N TYR A 38 -15.24 14.50 -1.09
CA TYR A 38 -14.28 13.43 -1.33
C TYR A 38 -12.86 13.98 -1.51
N LEU A 39 -12.67 14.97 -2.40
CA LEU A 39 -11.36 15.59 -2.64
C LEU A 39 -10.84 16.35 -1.42
N THR A 40 -11.73 16.86 -0.56
CA THR A 40 -11.37 17.51 0.70
C THR A 40 -10.83 16.49 1.70
N VAL A 41 -11.51 15.36 1.87
CA VAL A 41 -11.04 14.25 2.73
C VAL A 41 -9.70 13.71 2.24
N GLN A 42 -9.49 13.56 0.92
CA GLN A 42 -8.23 13.07 0.36
C GLN A 42 -6.98 13.90 0.75
N ARG A 43 -7.15 15.18 1.11
CA ARG A 43 -6.04 16.04 1.54
C ARG A 43 -5.43 15.60 2.87
N ILE A 44 -6.18 14.92 3.74
CA ILE A 44 -5.71 14.56 5.08
C ILE A 44 -4.63 13.46 5.07
N TYR A 45 -4.51 12.70 3.97
CA TYR A 45 -3.54 11.62 3.87
C TYR A 45 -2.11 12.13 3.69
N TYR A 46 -1.94 13.29 3.06
CA TYR A 46 -0.63 13.91 2.93
C TYR A 46 -0.32 14.80 4.16
N PRO A 47 0.91 14.78 4.71
CA PRO A 47 2.06 13.97 4.30
C PRO A 47 2.18 12.62 5.04
N GLY A 48 1.39 12.40 6.11
CA GLY A 48 1.61 11.29 7.04
C GLY A 48 1.54 9.90 6.40
N PHE A 49 0.55 9.65 5.54
CA PHE A 49 0.41 8.36 4.87
C PHE A 49 1.51 8.13 3.84
N THR A 50 1.99 9.21 3.20
CA THR A 50 3.17 9.12 2.31
C THR A 50 4.43 8.78 3.08
N ALA A 51 4.61 9.33 4.28
CA ALA A 51 5.75 8.99 5.15
C ALA A 51 5.75 7.50 5.51
N VAL A 52 4.59 6.95 5.89
CA VAL A 52 4.43 5.51 6.17
C VAL A 52 4.64 4.65 4.92
N GLY A 53 4.23 5.13 3.73
CA GLY A 53 4.46 4.44 2.46
C GLY A 53 5.94 4.12 2.18
N PHE A 54 6.89 4.89 2.72
CA PHE A 54 8.32 4.57 2.60
C PHE A 54 8.75 3.32 3.40
N LEU A 55 7.92 2.83 4.32
CA LEU A 55 8.15 1.56 5.02
C LEU A 55 7.71 0.33 4.20
N GLU A 56 6.93 0.50 3.13
CA GLU A 56 6.48 -0.62 2.27
C GLU A 56 7.68 -1.40 1.67
N PRO A 57 8.69 -0.74 1.07
CA PRO A 57 9.88 -1.45 0.58
C PRO A 57 10.72 -2.05 1.71
N VAL A 58 10.78 -1.38 2.86
CA VAL A 58 11.56 -1.87 4.02
C VAL A 58 10.97 -3.16 4.55
N SER A 59 9.65 -3.25 4.72
CA SER A 59 8.95 -4.48 5.10
C SER A 59 9.26 -5.61 4.10
N SER A 60 9.17 -5.32 2.79
CA SER A 60 9.49 -6.31 1.73
C SER A 60 10.93 -6.82 1.82
N LEU A 61 11.90 -5.94 2.09
CA LEU A 61 13.32 -6.30 2.25
C LEU A 61 13.58 -7.14 3.51
N LEU A 62 12.87 -6.87 4.61
CA LEU A 62 12.97 -7.67 5.82
C LEU A 62 12.45 -9.09 5.60
N VAL A 63 11.32 -9.25 4.90
CA VAL A 63 10.78 -10.57 4.55
C VAL A 63 11.69 -11.29 3.55
N LEU A 64 12.28 -10.58 2.60
CA LEU A 64 13.28 -11.15 1.70
C LEU A 64 14.52 -11.66 2.46
N ALA A 65 15.04 -10.86 3.40
CA ALA A 65 16.14 -11.31 4.26
C ALA A 65 15.75 -12.54 5.08
N LEU A 66 14.50 -12.60 5.56
CA LEU A 66 13.99 -13.73 6.32
C LEU A 66 13.97 -15.03 5.49
N LEU A 67 13.63 -14.95 4.20
CA LEU A 67 13.68 -16.09 3.28
C LEU A 67 15.08 -16.69 3.12
N PHE A 68 16.15 -15.89 3.26
CA PHE A 68 17.53 -16.38 3.22
C PHE A 68 18.00 -17.02 4.53
N VAL A 69 17.30 -16.75 5.63
CA VAL A 69 17.62 -17.29 6.97
C VAL A 69 16.82 -18.57 7.26
N LEU A 70 15.59 -18.67 6.75
CA LEU A 70 14.72 -19.83 6.97
C LEU A 70 15.19 -21.05 6.17
N PRO A 71 15.10 -22.27 6.75
CA PRO A 71 15.41 -23.50 6.02
C PRO A 71 14.51 -23.67 4.78
N ALA A 72 15.14 -23.80 3.61
CA ALA A 72 14.42 -24.01 2.36
C ALA A 72 13.54 -25.26 2.43
N GLY A 73 12.28 -25.12 2.00
CA GLY A 73 11.30 -26.21 2.00
C GLY A 73 10.55 -26.43 3.33
N GLY A 74 10.94 -25.76 4.42
CA GLY A 74 10.19 -25.79 5.68
C GLY A 74 8.87 -25.03 5.62
N ALA A 75 7.95 -25.31 6.55
CA ALA A 75 6.65 -24.63 6.61
C ALA A 75 6.79 -23.11 6.77
N ALA A 76 7.69 -22.66 7.66
CA ALA A 76 7.97 -21.23 7.86
C ALA A 76 8.47 -20.55 6.58
N PHE A 77 9.30 -21.21 5.79
CA PHE A 77 9.80 -20.68 4.52
C PHE A 77 8.65 -20.40 3.53
N TRP A 78 7.70 -21.33 3.39
CA TRP A 78 6.56 -21.15 2.48
C TRP A 78 5.62 -20.03 2.93
N TRP A 79 5.37 -19.89 4.24
CA TRP A 79 4.59 -18.77 4.77
C TRP A 79 5.29 -17.42 4.58
N ALA A 80 6.61 -17.36 4.80
CA ALA A 80 7.40 -16.17 4.50
C ALA A 80 7.38 -15.84 3.00
N LEU A 81 7.38 -16.84 2.12
CA LEU A 81 7.31 -16.64 0.67
C LEU A 81 5.95 -16.10 0.24
N ILE A 82 4.85 -16.62 0.79
CA ILE A 82 3.50 -16.08 0.59
C ILE A 82 3.45 -14.61 1.01
N ALA A 83 3.99 -14.28 2.19
CA ALA A 83 4.06 -12.91 2.66
C ALA A 83 4.86 -12.01 1.70
N PHE A 84 6.02 -12.47 1.25
CA PHE A 84 6.86 -11.74 0.31
C PHE A 84 6.14 -11.46 -1.02
N VAL A 85 5.52 -12.48 -1.61
CA VAL A 85 4.76 -12.35 -2.86
C VAL A 85 3.59 -11.38 -2.69
N ALA A 86 2.87 -11.45 -1.57
CA ALA A 86 1.77 -10.54 -1.28
C ALA A 86 2.24 -9.08 -1.16
N LEU A 87 3.36 -8.82 -0.47
CA LEU A 87 3.94 -7.48 -0.36
C LEU A 87 4.42 -6.94 -1.72
N VAL A 88 5.06 -7.77 -2.53
CA VAL A 88 5.48 -7.39 -3.90
C VAL A 88 4.26 -7.08 -4.78
N ALA A 89 3.22 -7.90 -4.71
CA ALA A 89 1.97 -7.65 -5.44
C ALA A 89 1.30 -6.35 -4.98
N MET A 90 1.28 -6.08 -3.68
CA MET A 90 0.76 -4.83 -3.11
C MET A 90 1.52 -3.61 -3.67
N GLN A 91 2.85 -3.70 -3.73
CA GLN A 91 3.69 -2.66 -4.29
C GLN A 91 3.46 -2.49 -5.81
N ALA A 92 3.26 -3.58 -6.54
CA ALA A 92 2.92 -3.53 -7.96
C ALA A 92 1.59 -2.81 -8.20
N ILE A 93 0.56 -3.07 -7.39
CA ILE A 93 -0.72 -2.33 -7.48
C ILE A 93 -0.51 -0.84 -7.26
N TYR A 94 0.34 -0.44 -6.31
CA TYR A 94 0.66 0.96 -6.12
C TYR A 94 1.21 1.59 -7.40
N TRP A 95 2.25 0.99 -7.98
CA TRP A 95 2.92 1.59 -9.15
C TRP A 95 2.09 1.55 -10.42
N LEU A 96 1.29 0.50 -10.61
CA LEU A 96 0.54 0.28 -11.85
C LEU A 96 -0.88 0.89 -11.82
N VAL A 97 -1.45 1.13 -10.63
CA VAL A 97 -2.84 1.58 -10.49
C VAL A 97 -2.93 2.84 -9.64
N THR A 98 -2.48 2.79 -8.39
CA THR A 98 -2.67 3.88 -7.43
C THR A 98 -1.89 5.15 -7.82
N HIS A 99 -0.60 4.99 -8.15
CA HIS A 99 0.29 6.10 -8.50
C HIS A 99 -0.23 6.85 -9.73
N PRO A 100 -0.57 6.21 -10.87
CA PRO A 100 -1.19 6.90 -12.00
C PRO A 100 -2.41 7.77 -11.63
N VAL A 101 -3.30 7.28 -10.75
CA VAL A 101 -4.46 8.04 -10.29
C VAL A 101 -4.05 9.22 -9.39
N ASN A 102 -3.08 9.01 -8.48
CA ASN A 102 -2.53 10.09 -7.65
C ASN A 102 -1.96 11.24 -8.50
N ARG A 103 -1.36 10.94 -9.65
CA ARG A 103 -0.85 11.98 -10.57
C ARG A 103 -1.95 12.84 -11.17
N VAL A 104 -3.17 12.33 -11.28
CA VAL A 104 -4.33 13.11 -11.75
C VAL A 104 -4.85 13.98 -10.62
N TRP A 105 -5.05 13.40 -9.43
CA TRP A 105 -5.62 14.13 -8.28
C TRP A 105 -4.70 15.18 -7.68
N LEU A 106 -3.39 14.92 -7.64
CA LEU A 106 -2.44 15.82 -7.01
C LEU A 106 -2.07 17.02 -7.89
N LYS A 107 -2.52 17.08 -9.15
CA LYS A 107 -2.38 18.28 -9.99
C LYS A 107 -3.09 19.50 -9.42
N GLU A 108 -4.23 19.27 -8.78
CA GLU A 108 -5.02 20.33 -8.15
C GLU A 108 -4.56 20.64 -6.72
N GLN A 109 -3.59 19.89 -6.18
CA GLN A 109 -3.02 20.15 -4.86
C GLN A 109 -1.71 20.93 -4.99
N GLN A 110 -1.52 21.95 -4.16
CA GLN A 110 -0.25 22.68 -4.04
C GLN A 110 0.76 21.82 -3.27
N LEU A 111 1.28 20.77 -3.91
CA LEU A 111 2.44 20.05 -3.41
C LEU A 111 3.68 20.93 -3.58
N SER A 112 4.60 20.87 -2.62
CA SER A 112 5.90 21.54 -2.72
C SER A 112 7.04 20.55 -2.43
N GLY A 113 8.19 20.78 -3.06
CA GLY A 113 9.42 20.04 -2.75
C GLY A 113 9.47 18.61 -3.30
N ALA A 114 9.87 17.64 -2.47
CA ALA A 114 10.12 16.26 -2.91
C ALA A 114 8.85 15.51 -3.35
N GLY A 115 7.70 15.81 -2.73
CA GLY A 115 6.41 15.21 -3.08
C GLY A 115 5.97 15.58 -4.50
N GLU A 116 6.13 16.84 -4.89
CA GLU A 116 5.82 17.32 -6.24
C GLU A 116 6.63 16.56 -7.31
N LYS A 117 7.94 16.42 -7.11
CA LYS A 117 8.82 15.68 -8.03
C LYS A 117 8.44 14.20 -8.13
N PHE A 118 8.11 13.58 -6.99
CA PHE A 118 7.75 12.17 -6.94
C PHE A 118 6.45 11.88 -7.71
N PHE A 119 5.39 12.67 -7.50
CA PHE A 119 4.10 12.48 -8.18
C PHE A 119 4.05 13.03 -9.61
N SER A 120 4.94 13.96 -9.98
CA SER A 120 5.04 14.41 -11.39
C SER A 120 5.80 13.43 -12.29
N SER A 121 6.71 12.63 -11.74
CA SER A 121 7.52 11.66 -12.50
C SER A 121 6.71 10.48 -13.10
N GLY A 122 7.00 10.09 -14.35
CA GLY A 122 6.38 8.94 -15.05
C GLY A 122 5.55 9.27 -16.30
N ARG A 123 5.12 8.26 -17.06
CA ARG A 123 4.33 8.42 -18.30
C ARG A 123 2.89 8.83 -17.96
N GLN A 124 2.44 9.99 -18.44
CA GLN A 124 1.10 10.52 -18.14
C GLN A 124 0.06 9.78 -18.98
N GLU A 125 -0.81 8.99 -18.35
CA GLU A 125 -1.99 8.45 -19.02
C GLU A 125 -3.01 9.57 -19.27
N LYS A 126 -3.69 9.49 -20.42
CA LYS A 126 -4.77 10.40 -20.84
C LYS A 126 -6.04 10.06 -20.05
N LEU A 127 -6.02 10.27 -18.73
CA LEU A 127 -7.20 10.13 -17.88
C LEU A 127 -7.93 11.47 -17.91
N GLU A 128 -9.02 11.55 -18.68
CA GLU A 128 -9.81 12.78 -18.83
C GLU A 128 -10.54 13.11 -17.52
N ALA A 129 -10.59 14.40 -17.15
CA ALA A 129 -11.16 14.87 -15.89
C ALA A 129 -12.61 15.37 -16.05
N GLY A 130 -13.47 14.57 -16.70
CA GLY A 130 -14.91 14.84 -16.84
C GLY A 130 -15.76 14.31 -15.67
N GLY A 131 -17.01 14.74 -15.54
CA GLY A 131 -17.93 14.35 -14.45
C GLY A 131 -18.23 12.85 -14.34
N GLU A 132 -18.24 12.09 -15.45
CA GLU A 132 -18.29 10.62 -15.43
C GLU A 132 -16.91 9.99 -15.17
N ALA A 133 -15.84 10.74 -15.41
CA ALA A 133 -14.48 10.26 -15.23
C ALA A 133 -14.01 10.33 -13.76
N TRP A 134 -14.58 11.22 -12.93
CA TRP A 134 -14.14 11.35 -11.54
C TRP A 134 -14.55 10.15 -10.68
N THR A 135 -15.75 9.59 -10.86
CA THR A 135 -16.19 8.38 -10.14
C THR A 135 -15.36 7.17 -10.59
N GLY A 136 -15.04 7.06 -11.89
CA GLY A 136 -14.11 6.06 -12.38
C GLY A 136 -12.72 6.16 -11.76
N LEU A 137 -12.18 7.39 -11.61
CA LEU A 137 -10.91 7.62 -10.90
C LEU A 137 -11.01 7.29 -9.40
N ARG A 138 -12.10 7.69 -8.73
CA ARG A 138 -12.39 7.35 -7.34
C ARG A 138 -12.37 5.83 -7.17
N ASP A 139 -13.18 5.13 -7.95
CA ASP A 139 -13.35 3.69 -7.80
C ASP A 139 -12.04 2.96 -8.06
N ARG A 140 -11.29 3.32 -9.11
CA ARG A 140 -9.95 2.76 -9.36
C ARG A 140 -9.02 2.95 -8.17
N TRP A 141 -8.98 4.14 -7.59
CA TRP A 141 -8.13 4.41 -6.45
C TRP A 141 -8.57 3.67 -5.20
N GLU A 142 -9.86 3.71 -4.87
CA GLU A 142 -10.41 3.07 -3.67
C GLU A 142 -10.28 1.54 -3.74
N TYR A 143 -10.65 0.92 -4.86
CA TYR A 143 -10.46 -0.53 -5.05
C TYR A 143 -8.99 -0.93 -5.04
N SER A 144 -8.09 -0.09 -5.57
CA SER A 144 -6.65 -0.35 -5.47
C SER A 144 -6.17 -0.38 -4.01
N HIS A 145 -6.68 0.51 -3.15
CA HIS A 145 -6.35 0.52 -1.72
C HIS A 145 -6.94 -0.69 -0.98
N ILE A 146 -8.18 -1.07 -1.29
CA ILE A 146 -8.80 -2.28 -0.73
C ILE A 146 -7.98 -3.52 -1.11
N ALA A 147 -7.60 -3.67 -2.38
CA ALA A 147 -6.77 -4.80 -2.83
C ALA A 147 -5.42 -4.81 -2.10
N ARG A 148 -4.79 -3.63 -1.95
CA ARG A 148 -3.53 -3.49 -1.21
C ARG A 148 -3.71 -3.86 0.27
N ALA A 149 -4.82 -3.49 0.91
CA ALA A 149 -5.14 -3.85 2.30
C ALA A 149 -5.32 -5.37 2.48
N VAL A 150 -5.99 -6.03 1.53
CA VAL A 150 -6.14 -7.49 1.55
C VAL A 150 -4.76 -8.17 1.44
N LEU A 151 -3.92 -7.72 0.51
CA LEU A 151 -2.58 -8.29 0.30
C LEU A 151 -1.66 -8.09 1.51
N THR A 152 -1.63 -6.89 2.10
CA THR A 152 -0.85 -6.66 3.33
C THR A 152 -1.43 -7.38 4.54
N GLY A 153 -2.75 -7.56 4.60
CA GLY A 153 -3.39 -8.43 5.61
C GLY A 153 -2.96 -9.89 5.48
N VAL A 154 -2.93 -10.44 4.26
CA VAL A 154 -2.41 -11.78 3.98
C VAL A 154 -0.93 -11.90 4.37
N ALA A 155 -0.12 -10.89 4.05
CA ALA A 155 1.28 -10.85 4.44
C ALA A 155 1.44 -10.83 5.97
N LEU A 156 0.69 -9.99 6.67
CA LEU A 156 0.74 -9.88 8.13
C LEU A 156 0.37 -11.20 8.81
N VAL A 157 -0.75 -11.82 8.41
CA VAL A 157 -1.17 -13.12 8.93
C VAL A 157 -0.11 -14.19 8.68
N SER A 158 0.44 -14.24 7.47
CA SER A 158 1.48 -15.20 7.10
C SER A 158 2.73 -15.03 7.96
N LEU A 159 3.19 -13.79 8.21
CA LEU A 159 4.33 -13.52 9.07
C LEU A 159 4.07 -13.83 10.55
N THR A 160 2.84 -13.60 11.03
CA THR A 160 2.45 -14.04 12.39
C THR A 160 2.49 -15.56 12.52
N ILE A 161 2.10 -16.31 11.47
CA ILE A 161 2.24 -17.76 11.44
C ILE A 161 3.71 -18.16 11.48
N VAL A 162 4.58 -17.51 10.70
CA VAL A 162 6.04 -17.76 10.73
C VAL A 162 6.58 -17.64 12.15
N ALA A 163 6.27 -16.54 12.84
CA ALA A 163 6.74 -16.28 14.21
C ALA A 163 6.17 -17.26 15.27
N ALA A 164 5.12 -18.02 14.92
CA ALA A 164 4.50 -19.02 15.79
C ALA A 164 5.00 -20.46 15.51
N ILE A 165 5.77 -20.67 14.45
CA ILE A 165 6.38 -21.98 14.13
C ILE A 165 7.66 -22.13 14.96
N PRO A 166 7.81 -23.24 15.72
CA PRO A 166 8.95 -23.47 16.60
C PRO A 166 10.25 -23.80 15.86
#